data_AF-A0A0A9F3I1-F1
#
_entry.id   AF-A0A0A9F3I1-F1
#
_cell.length_a   1.000
_cell.length_b   1.000
_cell.length_c   1.000
_cell.angle_alpha   90.00
_cell.angle_beta   90.00
_cell.angle_gamma   90.00
#
_symmetry.space_group_name_H-M   'P 1'
#
loop_
_entity.id
_entity.type
_entity.pdbx_description
1 polymer ?
#
loop_
_entity_poly.entity_id
_entity_poly.type
_entity_poly.pdbx_seq_one_letter_code
_entity_poly.pdbx_strand_id
1 'polypeptide(L)' 'MSNVVNIDTSGLTALEEIHKELVSLGIQMAIAGPGWQAVQKMKLARVVDRIGEDWIFLTVGEAVEACVTAHKGTALEC' A
#
# COMPACT_ATOMS: atom_id res chain seq x y z
N MET A 1 -5.39 -4.27 -6.23
CA MET A 1 -4.39 -5.05 -7.00
C MET A 1 -4.77 -6.52 -7.20
N SER A 2 -6.05 -6.91 -7.02
CA SER A 2 -6.51 -8.32 -7.01
C SER A 2 -6.19 -9.17 -8.25
N ASN A 3 -6.01 -8.55 -9.42
CA ASN A 3 -5.66 -9.26 -10.66
C ASN A 3 -4.16 -9.21 -11.00
N VAL A 4 -3.34 -8.61 -10.13
CA VAL A 4 -1.89 -8.48 -10.33
C VAL A 4 -1.20 -9.69 -9.71
N VAL A 5 -0.88 -10.67 -10.56
CA VAL A 5 -0.19 -11.90 -10.14
C VAL A 5 1.29 -11.63 -9.89
N ASN A 6 1.91 -10.75 -10.67
CA ASN A 6 3.35 -10.53 -10.69
C ASN A 6 3.69 -9.06 -11.00
N ILE A 7 4.85 -8.60 -10.54
CA ILE A 7 5.39 -7.26 -10.79
C ILE A 7 6.85 -7.38 -11.25
N ASP A 8 7.28 -6.54 -12.18
CA ASP A 8 8.67 -6.49 -12.64
C ASP A 8 9.42 -5.30 -12.04
N THR A 9 10.70 -5.13 -12.41
CA THR A 9 11.55 -4.06 -11.88
C THR A 9 10.98 -2.67 -12.17
N SER A 10 10.49 -2.44 -13.39
CA SER A 10 9.86 -1.16 -13.75
C SER A 10 8.60 -0.88 -12.95
N GLY A 11 7.76 -1.89 -12.72
CA GLY A 11 6.56 -1.75 -11.90
C GLY A 11 6.88 -1.45 -10.44
N LEU A 12 7.95 -2.03 -9.88
CA LEU A 12 8.41 -1.71 -8.53
C LEU A 12 8.90 -0.26 -8.43
N THR A 13 9.72 0.19 -9.38
CA THR A 13 10.20 1.59 -9.42
C THR A 13 9.03 2.57 -9.54
N ALA A 14 8.09 2.31 -10.45
CA ALA A 14 6.90 3.15 -10.61
C ALA A 14 6.06 3.19 -9.32
N LEU A 15 5.89 2.05 -8.63
CA LEU A 15 5.16 2.00 -7.36
C LEU A 15 5.86 2.80 -6.26
N GLU A 16 7.20 2.80 -6.21
CA GLU A 16 7.96 3.63 -5.28
C GLU A 16 7.82 5.13 -5.56
N GLU A 17 7.79 5.52 -6.84
CA GLU A 17 7.59 6.91 -7.25
C GLU A 17 6.19 7.39 -6.87
N ILE A 18 5.15 6.62 -7.18
CA ILE A 18 3.77 6.89 -6.77
C ILE A 18 3.68 7.04 -5.24
N HIS A 19 4.32 6.15 -4.48
CA HIS A 19 4.33 6.25 -3.02
C HIS A 19 4.95 7.57 -2.54
N LYS A 20 6.09 8.00 -3.11
CA LYS A 20 6.74 9.26 -2.75
C LYS A 20 5.85 10.47 -3.07
N GLU A 21 5.16 10.45 -4.21
CA GLU A 21 4.21 11.51 -4.58
C GLU A 21 3.05 11.59 -3.60
N LEU A 22 2.44 10.45 -3.24
CA LEU A 22 1.34 10.41 -2.27
C LEU A 22 1.78 10.92 -0.89
N VAL A 23 2.95 10.49 -0.40
CA VAL A 23 3.52 10.98 0.87
C VAL A 23 3.77 12.48 0.83
N SER A 24 4.24 13.04 -0.31
CA SER A 24 4.45 14.48 -0.46
C SER A 24 3.16 15.29 -0.36
N LEU A 25 2.01 14.67 -0.65
CA LEU A 25 0.68 15.23 -0.52
C LEU A 25 0.02 14.93 0.84
N GLY A 26 0.71 14.25 1.76
CA GLY A 26 0.14 13.81 3.03
C GLY A 26 -0.92 12.71 2.87
N ILE A 27 -0.89 11.97 1.76
CA ILE A 27 -1.85 10.89 1.45
C ILE A 27 -1.21 9.54 1.78
N GLN A 28 -1.88 8.75 2.62
CA GLN A 28 -1.46 7.38 2.92
C GLN A 28 -1.82 6.43 1.77
N MET A 29 -0.86 5.61 1.34
CA MET A 29 -1.10 4.56 0.35
C MET A 29 -1.49 3.24 1.02
N ALA A 30 -2.52 2.57 0.50
CA ALA A 30 -2.94 1.24 0.91
C ALA A 30 -2.98 0.30 -0.31
N ILE A 31 -2.39 -0.89 -0.22
CA ILE A 31 -2.41 -1.90 -1.29
C ILE A 31 -3.32 -3.06 -0.89
N ALA A 32 -4.39 -3.26 -1.65
CA ALA A 32 -5.34 -4.35 -1.42
C ALA A 32 -5.21 -5.48 -2.46
N GLY A 33 -5.23 -6.73 -2.00
CA GLY A 33 -5.21 -7.94 -2.81
C GLY A 33 -4.04 -8.11 -3.76
N PRO A 34 -2.78 -7.76 -3.43
CA PRO A 34 -1.66 -8.12 -4.28
C PRO A 34 -1.51 -9.65 -4.34
N GLY A 35 -1.25 -10.20 -5.54
CA GLY A 35 -0.93 -11.62 -5.68
C GLY A 35 0.36 -12.00 -4.95
N TRP A 36 0.48 -13.27 -4.52
CA TRP A 36 1.62 -13.74 -3.72
C TRP A 36 2.99 -13.43 -4.33
N GLN A 37 3.17 -13.65 -5.64
CA GLN A 37 4.45 -13.37 -6.29
C GLN A 37 4.76 -11.87 -6.32
N ALA A 38 3.74 -11.02 -6.50
CA ALA A 38 3.90 -9.57 -6.40
C ALA A 38 4.32 -9.17 -4.97
N VAL A 39 3.68 -9.70 -3.93
CA VAL A 39 4.06 -9.45 -2.52
C VAL A 39 5.50 -9.83 -2.25
N GLN A 40 5.92 -11.02 -2.68
CA GLN A 40 7.28 -11.49 -2.45
C GLN A 40 8.31 -10.56 -3.10
N LYS A 41 8.05 -10.11 -4.34
CA LYS A 41 8.93 -9.17 -5.05
C LYS A 41 8.94 -7.77 -4.41
N MET A 42 7.78 -7.28 -3.96
CA MET A 42 7.70 -6.03 -3.21
C MET A 42 8.47 -6.10 -1.89
N LYS A 43 8.42 -7.23 -1.17
CA LYS A 43 9.23 -7.45 0.05
C LYS A 43 10.73 -7.48 -0.26
N LEU A 44 11.15 -8.21 -1.29
CA LEU A 44 12.55 -8.25 -1.72
C LEU A 44 13.09 -6.87 -2.11
N ALA A 45 12.27 -6.05 -2.76
CA ALA A 45 12.61 -4.68 -3.13
C ALA A 45 12.43 -3.66 -1.99
N ARG A 46 12.03 -4.09 -0.78
CA ARG A 46 11.74 -3.24 0.38
C ARG A 46 10.63 -2.19 0.15
N VAL A 47 9.78 -2.41 -0.85
CA VAL A 47 8.64 -1.54 -1.14
C VAL A 47 7.60 -1.65 -0.04
N VAL A 48 7.38 -2.87 0.47
CA VAL A 48 6.48 -3.11 1.61
C VAL A 48 6.94 -2.32 2.85
N ASP A 49 8.24 -2.35 3.17
CA ASP A 49 8.80 -1.63 4.33
C ASP A 49 8.59 -0.11 4.22
N ARG A 50 8.67 0.44 3.00
CA ARG A 50 8.48 1.87 2.75
C ARG A 50 7.02 2.31 2.87
N ILE A 51 6.09 1.45 2.45
CA ILE A 51 4.64 1.70 2.52
C ILE A 51 4.12 1.49 3.96
N GLY A 52 4.71 0.53 4.67
CA GLY A 52 4.25 0.02 5.95
C GLY A 52 3.54 -1.31 5.78
N GLU A 53 3.95 -2.33 6.55
CA GLU A 53 3.34 -3.67 6.50
C GLU A 53 1.84 -3.63 6.82
N ASP A 54 1.42 -2.73 7.71
CA ASP A 54 0.03 -2.54 8.11
C ASP A 54 -0.87 -1.97 7.01
N TRP A 55 -0.27 -1.51 5.89
CA TRP A 55 -0.99 -0.94 4.75
C TRP A 55 -1.05 -1.89 3.54
N ILE A 56 -0.69 -3.16 3.73
CA ILE A 56 -0.80 -4.22 2.72
C ILE A 56 -1.90 -5.21 3.16
N PHE A 57 -3.02 -5.21 2.46
CA PHE A 57 -4.21 -5.96 2.82
C PHE A 57 -4.51 -7.09 1.83
N LEU A 58 -5.13 -8.17 2.31
CA LEU A 58 -5.55 -9.28 1.46
C LEU A 58 -6.80 -8.92 0.64
N THR A 59 -7.70 -8.14 1.22
CA THR A 59 -8.97 -7.78 0.60
C THR A 59 -9.16 -6.26 0.51
N VAL A 60 -10.03 -5.84 -0.40
CA VAL A 60 -10.45 -4.43 -0.51
C VAL A 60 -11.24 -4.01 0.74
N GLY A 61 -12.02 -4.91 1.33
CA GLY A 61 -12.81 -4.63 2.53
C GLY A 61 -11.94 -4.20 3.71
N GLU A 62 -10.89 -4.98 4.00
CA GLU A 62 -9.91 -4.65 5.08
C GLU A 62 -9.22 -3.31 4.82
N ALA A 63 -8.81 -3.04 3.58
CA ALA A 63 -8.16 -1.78 3.23
C ALA A 63 -9.09 -0.57 3.43
N VAL A 64 -10.37 -0.70 3.05
CA VAL A 64 -11.37 0.36 3.22
C VAL A 64 -11.64 0.60 4.71
N GLU A 65 -11.78 -0.46 5.50
CA GLU A 65 -11.98 -0.35 6.95
C GLU A 65 -10.80 0.37 7.62
N ALA A 66 -9.56 0.00 7.28
CA ALA A 66 -8.36 0.65 7.79
C ALA A 66 -8.27 2.15 7.41
N CYS A 67 -8.66 2.52 6.18
CA CYS A 67 -8.71 3.92 5.77
C CYS A 67 -9.74 4.73 6.59
N VAL A 68 -10.91 4.15 6.87
CA VAL A 68 -11.95 4.82 7.65
C VAL A 68 -11.53 4.98 9.11
N THR A 69 -10.87 3.99 9.70
CA THR A 69 -10.39 4.07 11.09
C THR A 69 -9.23 5.04 11.24
N ALA A 70 -8.29 5.07 10.29
CA ALA A 70 -7.20 6.04 10.29
C ALA A 70 -7.69 7.50 10.20
N HIS A 71 -8.73 7.76 9.40
CA HIS A 71 -9.34 9.09 9.34
C HIS A 71 -10.05 9.50 10.64
N LYS A 72 -10.63 8.53 11.37
CA LYS A 72 -11.24 8.78 12.69
C LYS A 72 -10.20 9.11 13.75
N GLY A 73 -8.99 8.56 13.65
CA GLY A 73 -7.86 8.90 14.53
C GLY A 73 -7.47 10.39 14.46
N THR A 74 -7.59 11.01 13.29
CA THR A 74 -7.30 12.45 13.10
C THR A 74 -8.44 13.39 13.52
N ALA A 75 -9.66 12.87 13.74
CA ALA A 75 -10.84 13.67 14.11
C ALA A 75 -11.15 13.66 15.61
N LEU A 76 -10.45 12.82 16.40
CA LEU A 76 -10.63 12.71 17.86
C LEU A 76 -9.64 13.59 18.66
N GLU A 77 -8.82 14.39 17.99
CA GLU A 77 -8.09 15.50 18.59
C GLU A 77 -8.91 16.81 18.45
N CYS A 78 -10.07 16.87 19.12
CA CYS A 78 -10.84 18.09 19.36
C CYS A 78 -11.48 18.04 20.75
#